data_AF-A0A7Y9XVM1-F1
#
_entry.id   AF-A0A7Y9XVM1-F1
#
_cell.length_a   1.000
_cell.length_b   1.000
_cell.length_c   1.000
_cell.angle_alpha   90.00
_cell.angle_beta   90.00
_cell.angle_gamma   90.00
#
_symmetry.space_group_name_H-M   'P 1'
#
loop_
_entity.id
_entity.type
_entity.pdbx_description
1 polymer ?
#
loop_
_entity_poly.entity_id
_entity_poly.type
_entity_poly.pdbx_seq_one_letter_code
_entity_poly.pdbx_strand_id
1 'polypeptide(L)'
;MNDGATVQQSRQAAWSPPERPGWVEQFNALAGATGLTDLVPLDADSLIAAARKETGLSDFGADDWREPFAVFLKSLEEEADLNPTGRLLARADLIRLLAGRLLVEHAFAQDPSIDDEAIEEPVFIVGQGRTGTSILQKLLGLDPANRTLMTWECMFPAGDDPVAARIARADAHFALWTGVAPELDRIHDWGGDEPMETILAESMSFQCPAWLNLLGLTPSYNAFITDAHRRNSLAYAKRVMKLRQRNAPVGAG
;
A
#
# COMPACT_ATOMS: atom_id res chain seq x y z
N MET A 1 -46.81 16.26 11.09
CA MET A 1 -45.71 17.11 10.59
C MET A 1 -44.70 17.18 11.71
N ASN A 2 -43.61 16.43 11.59
CA ASN A 2 -42.53 16.44 12.57
C ASN A 2 -41.22 16.42 11.75
N ASP A 3 -40.80 17.60 11.33
CA ASP A 3 -39.54 17.82 10.61
C ASP A 3 -38.40 17.79 11.64
N GLY A 4 -37.95 16.58 11.94
CA GLY A 4 -36.74 16.32 12.71
C GLY A 4 -35.64 15.79 11.80
N ALA A 5 -35.30 16.52 10.74
CA ALA A 5 -34.12 16.22 9.94
C ALA A 5 -32.88 16.61 10.75
N THR A 6 -32.34 15.65 11.51
CA THR A 6 -31.02 15.77 12.11
C THR A 6 -30.02 16.00 10.98
N VAL A 7 -29.53 17.23 10.84
CA VAL A 7 -28.43 17.55 9.93
C VAL A 7 -27.25 16.71 10.39
N GLN A 8 -26.96 15.64 9.66
CA GLN A 8 -25.80 14.80 9.90
C GLN A 8 -24.59 15.65 9.53
N GLN A 9 -24.00 16.34 10.52
CA GLN A 9 -22.73 17.05 10.35
C GLN A 9 -21.75 16.06 9.72
N SER A 10 -21.28 16.38 8.52
CA SER A 10 -20.27 15.59 7.83
C SER A 10 -19.08 15.45 8.79
N ARG A 11 -18.68 14.21 9.10
CA ARG A 11 -17.51 13.95 9.95
C ARG A 11 -16.23 14.58 9.37
N GLN A 12 -16.20 14.83 8.06
CA GLN A 12 -15.12 15.56 7.39
C GLN A 12 -15.11 17.05 7.77
N ALA A 13 -16.27 17.70 7.89
CA ALA A 13 -16.36 19.13 8.22
C ALA A 13 -16.01 19.43 9.69
N ALA A 14 -16.09 18.43 10.56
CA ALA A 14 -15.73 18.54 11.98
C ALA A 14 -14.30 18.04 12.29
N TRP A 15 -13.57 17.54 11.29
CA TRP A 15 -12.24 17.00 11.48
C TRP A 15 -11.18 18.08 11.23
N SER A 16 -10.28 18.26 12.20
CA SER A 16 -9.07 19.06 12.04
C SER A 16 -7.87 18.12 11.95
N PRO A 17 -6.90 18.38 11.05
CA PRO A 17 -5.68 17.59 11.01
C PRO A 17 -4.94 17.71 12.36
N PRO A 18 -4.30 16.64 12.83
CA PRO A 18 -3.41 16.72 13.99
C PRO A 18 -2.25 17.67 13.73
N GLU A 19 -1.61 18.12 14.82
CA GLU A 19 -0.43 18.99 14.73
C GLU A 19 0.68 18.27 13.96
N ARG A 20 1.23 18.95 12.95
CA ARG A 20 2.29 18.38 12.13
C ARG A 20 3.65 18.75 12.74
N PRO A 21 4.68 17.92 12.53
CA PRO A 21 6.04 18.31 12.87
C PRO A 21 6.43 19.62 12.16
N GLY A 22 7.11 20.54 12.87
CA GLY A 22 7.40 21.86 12.33
C GLY A 22 8.20 21.86 11.02
N TRP A 23 9.01 20.84 10.78
CA TRP A 23 9.73 20.67 9.51
C TRP A 23 8.78 20.39 8.33
N VAL A 24 7.70 19.63 8.55
CA VAL A 24 6.67 19.33 7.55
C VAL A 24 5.90 20.58 7.20
N GLU A 25 5.52 21.36 8.22
CA GLU A 25 4.80 22.63 8.02
C GLU A 25 5.66 23.62 7.24
N GLN A 26 6.94 23.75 7.62
CA GLN A 26 7.88 24.62 6.93
C GLN A 26 8.10 24.18 5.48
N PHE A 27 8.28 22.89 5.23
CA PHE A 27 8.43 22.36 3.88
C PHE A 27 7.18 22.62 3.03
N ASN A 28 5.99 22.33 3.56
CA ASN A 28 4.72 22.57 2.86
C ASN A 28 4.53 24.06 2.51
N ALA A 29 4.84 24.96 3.44
CA ALA A 29 4.73 26.41 3.21
C ALA A 29 5.69 26.88 2.12
N LEU A 30 6.96 26.48 2.20
CA LEU A 30 7.97 26.86 1.22
C LEU A 30 7.68 26.25 -0.16
N ALA A 31 7.40 24.95 -0.22
CA ALA A 31 7.13 24.24 -1.46
C ALA A 31 5.89 24.79 -2.18
N GLY A 32 4.84 25.13 -1.43
CA GLY A 32 3.66 25.80 -1.98
C GLY A 32 3.96 27.20 -2.52
N ALA A 33 4.73 28.01 -1.78
CA ALA A 33 5.07 29.37 -2.19
C ALA A 33 6.01 29.44 -3.40
N THR A 34 6.82 28.39 -3.63
CA THR A 34 7.79 28.35 -4.74
C THR A 34 7.38 27.47 -5.91
N GLY A 35 6.18 26.87 -5.89
CA GLY A 35 5.69 25.98 -6.95
C GLY A 35 6.43 24.63 -7.03
N LEU A 36 7.10 24.20 -5.95
CA LEU A 36 7.78 22.89 -5.94
C LEU A 36 6.79 21.72 -6.00
N THR A 37 5.54 21.95 -5.62
CA THR A 37 4.45 20.96 -5.74
C THR A 37 4.28 20.46 -7.17
N ASP A 38 4.42 21.35 -8.16
CA ASP A 38 4.23 21.03 -9.58
C ASP A 38 5.35 20.14 -10.14
N LEU A 39 6.48 20.04 -9.43
CA LEU A 39 7.59 19.14 -9.78
C LEU A 39 7.33 17.69 -9.38
N VAL A 40 6.22 17.41 -8.70
CA VAL A 40 5.85 16.08 -8.22
C VAL A 40 4.55 15.66 -8.92
N PRO A 41 4.57 15.36 -10.22
CA PRO A 41 3.33 15.04 -10.92
C PRO A 41 2.74 13.71 -10.43
N LEU A 42 1.41 13.55 -10.45
CA LEU A 42 0.73 12.26 -10.20
C LEU A 42 0.02 11.77 -11.47
N ASP A 43 0.65 11.96 -12.63
CA ASP A 43 0.16 11.40 -13.89
C ASP A 43 0.67 9.95 -14.11
N ALA A 44 -0.11 9.16 -14.82
CA ALA A 44 0.17 7.75 -15.04
C ALA A 44 1.51 7.52 -15.77
N ASP A 45 1.81 8.34 -16.79
CA ASP A 45 2.98 8.13 -17.64
C ASP A 45 4.27 8.36 -16.85
N SER A 46 4.35 9.43 -16.05
CA SER A 46 5.54 9.72 -15.25
C SER A 46 5.76 8.70 -14.12
N LEU A 47 4.68 8.17 -13.53
CA LEU A 47 4.75 7.13 -12.49
C LEU A 47 5.20 5.79 -13.09
N ILE A 48 4.62 5.39 -14.22
CA ILE A 48 5.00 4.17 -14.94
C ILE A 48 6.45 4.27 -15.43
N ALA A 49 6.86 5.41 -16.01
CA ALA A 49 8.22 5.63 -16.45
C ALA A 49 9.23 5.54 -15.30
N ALA A 50 8.90 6.08 -14.13
CA ALA A 50 9.74 6.00 -12.94
C ALA A 50 9.89 4.53 -12.45
N ALA A 51 8.79 3.78 -12.37
CA ALA A 51 8.82 2.37 -11.96
C ALA A 51 9.62 1.50 -12.95
N ARG A 52 9.47 1.73 -14.26
CA ARG A 52 10.28 1.07 -15.30
C ARG A 52 11.75 1.40 -15.19
N LYS A 53 12.09 2.67 -14.92
CA LYS A 53 13.46 3.12 -14.73
C LYS A 53 14.10 2.48 -13.49
N GLU A 54 13.36 2.38 -12.39
CA GLU A 54 13.84 1.77 -11.14
C GLU A 54 14.15 0.28 -11.31
N THR A 55 13.28 -0.45 -12.03
CA THR A 55 13.36 -1.91 -12.13
C THR A 55 14.08 -2.41 -13.37
N GLY A 56 14.18 -1.60 -14.42
CA GLY A 56 14.63 -2.04 -15.76
C GLY A 56 13.60 -2.90 -16.50
N LEU A 57 12.39 -3.06 -15.96
CA LEU A 57 11.32 -3.91 -16.47
C LEU A 57 10.22 -3.09 -17.13
N SER A 58 9.39 -3.71 -17.97
CA SER A 58 8.31 -3.01 -18.69
C SER A 58 6.97 -3.75 -18.75
N ASP A 59 6.96 -5.01 -18.33
CA ASP A 59 5.79 -5.90 -18.37
C ASP A 59 5.06 -5.89 -17.02
N PHE A 60 3.85 -5.32 -17.02
CA PHE A 60 2.97 -5.25 -15.84
C PHE A 60 1.94 -6.38 -15.82
N GLY A 61 2.10 -7.42 -16.65
CA GLY A 61 1.17 -8.51 -16.77
C GLY A 61 -0.14 -8.07 -17.40
N ALA A 62 -1.27 -8.60 -16.93
CA ALA A 62 -2.58 -8.19 -17.39
C ALA A 62 -2.83 -6.70 -17.14
N ASP A 63 -3.66 -6.07 -17.98
CA ASP A 63 -3.98 -4.63 -17.93
C ASP A 63 -5.13 -4.28 -16.95
N ASP A 64 -5.58 -5.24 -16.14
CA ASP A 64 -6.71 -5.11 -15.21
C ASP A 64 -6.51 -4.05 -14.10
N TRP A 65 -5.27 -3.62 -13.88
CA TRP A 65 -4.90 -2.58 -12.92
C TRP A 65 -5.03 -1.16 -13.48
N ARG A 66 -5.00 -0.98 -14.81
CA ARG A 66 -4.83 0.33 -15.44
C ARG A 66 -5.99 1.28 -15.19
N GLU A 67 -7.22 0.80 -15.34
CA GLU A 67 -8.42 1.61 -15.11
C GLU A 67 -8.58 1.97 -13.62
N PRO A 68 -8.52 1.01 -12.66
CA PRO A 68 -8.52 1.35 -11.24
C PRO A 68 -7.42 2.33 -10.84
N PHE A 69 -6.21 2.18 -11.39
CA PHE A 69 -5.10 3.11 -11.17
C PHE A 69 -5.42 4.51 -11.70
N ALA A 70 -5.92 4.63 -12.93
CA ALA A 70 -6.29 5.92 -13.51
C ALA A 70 -7.40 6.63 -12.70
N VAL A 71 -8.41 5.88 -12.23
CA VAL A 71 -9.45 6.41 -11.34
C VAL A 71 -8.87 6.88 -10.02
N PHE A 72 -7.96 6.11 -9.42
CA PHE A 72 -7.29 6.50 -8.19
C PHE A 72 -6.46 7.78 -8.34
N LEU A 73 -5.67 7.91 -9.41
CA LEU A 73 -4.92 9.12 -9.70
C LEU A 73 -5.83 10.34 -9.87
N LYS A 74 -6.93 10.17 -10.62
CA LYS A 74 -7.93 11.22 -10.78
C LYS A 74 -8.51 11.65 -9.43
N SER A 75 -8.83 10.70 -8.56
CA SER A 75 -9.28 10.99 -7.20
C SER A 75 -8.22 11.72 -6.36
N LEU A 76 -6.94 11.34 -6.45
CA LEU A 76 -5.89 12.06 -5.74
C LEU A 76 -5.77 13.52 -6.20
N GLU A 77 -5.92 13.79 -7.49
CA GLU A 77 -5.81 15.14 -8.06
C GLU A 77 -7.07 16.00 -7.83
N GLU A 78 -8.28 15.41 -7.88
CA GLU A 78 -9.53 16.19 -7.86
C GLU A 78 -10.16 16.34 -6.46
N GLU A 79 -9.90 15.41 -5.53
CA GLU A 79 -10.65 15.35 -4.27
C GLU A 79 -9.80 15.12 -3.00
N ALA A 80 -8.55 14.67 -3.11
CA ALA A 80 -7.74 14.33 -1.93
C ALA A 80 -7.07 15.53 -1.23
N ASP A 81 -7.05 16.71 -1.86
CA ASP A 81 -6.46 17.96 -1.33
C ASP A 81 -5.04 17.76 -0.76
N LEU A 82 -4.16 17.14 -1.57
CA LEU A 82 -2.81 16.79 -1.14
C LEU A 82 -1.94 18.05 -0.99
N ASN A 83 -1.43 18.25 0.22
CA ASN A 83 -0.32 19.19 0.46
C ASN A 83 0.99 18.66 -0.18
N PRO A 84 2.05 19.50 -0.32
CA PRO A 84 3.29 19.11 -0.98
C PRO A 84 3.93 17.83 -0.41
N THR A 85 3.94 17.65 0.91
CA THR A 85 4.45 16.44 1.56
C THR A 85 3.60 15.22 1.20
N GLY A 86 2.27 15.33 1.32
CA GLY A 86 1.34 14.26 0.96
C GLY A 86 1.47 13.83 -0.50
N ARG A 87 1.64 14.80 -1.41
CA ARG A 87 1.89 14.54 -2.83
C ARG A 87 3.20 13.80 -3.08
N LEU A 88 4.27 14.17 -2.37
CA LEU A 88 5.56 13.48 -2.44
C LEU A 88 5.47 12.02 -1.94
N LEU A 89 4.82 11.80 -0.80
CA LEU A 89 4.63 10.45 -0.24
C LEU A 89 3.74 9.60 -1.15
N ALA A 90 2.62 10.13 -1.62
CA ALA A 90 1.74 9.43 -2.55
C ALA A 90 2.49 9.04 -3.83
N ARG A 91 3.30 9.94 -4.42
CA ARG A 91 4.13 9.61 -5.58
C ARG A 91 5.11 8.48 -5.27
N ALA A 92 5.80 8.54 -4.14
CA ALA A 92 6.76 7.51 -3.74
C ALA A 92 6.09 6.13 -3.57
N ASP A 93 4.93 6.08 -2.94
CA ASP A 93 4.17 4.83 -2.77
C ASP A 93 3.62 4.27 -4.08
N LEU A 94 3.09 5.13 -4.95
CA LEU A 94 2.60 4.71 -6.26
C LEU A 94 3.71 4.11 -7.12
N ILE A 95 4.90 4.73 -7.12
CA ILE A 95 6.08 4.18 -7.82
C ILE A 95 6.47 2.84 -7.21
N ARG A 96 6.53 2.73 -5.88
CA ARG A 96 6.84 1.47 -5.18
C ARG A 96 5.86 0.36 -5.54
N LEU A 97 4.55 0.65 -5.57
CA LEU A 97 3.52 -0.33 -5.92
C LEU A 97 3.64 -0.79 -7.38
N LEU A 98 3.88 0.14 -8.31
CA LEU A 98 4.14 -0.19 -9.72
C LEU A 98 5.41 -1.02 -9.90
N ALA A 99 6.50 -0.66 -9.21
CA ALA A 99 7.75 -1.41 -9.23
C ALA A 99 7.57 -2.82 -8.63
N GLY A 100 6.82 -2.93 -7.52
CA GLY A 100 6.43 -4.21 -6.93
C GLY A 100 5.67 -5.09 -7.91
N ARG A 101 4.67 -4.54 -8.61
CA ARG A 101 3.96 -5.24 -9.68
C ARG A 101 4.91 -5.74 -10.77
N LEU A 102 5.80 -4.88 -11.31
CA LEU A 102 6.79 -5.27 -12.32
C LEU A 102 7.66 -6.45 -11.84
N LEU A 103 8.14 -6.40 -10.60
CA LEU A 103 9.00 -7.44 -10.02
C LEU A 103 8.25 -8.76 -9.82
N VAL A 104 6.98 -8.71 -9.39
CA VAL A 104 6.13 -9.90 -9.27
C VAL A 104 5.89 -10.52 -10.64
N GLU A 105 5.44 -9.75 -11.64
CA GLU A 105 5.18 -10.29 -12.97
C GLU A 105 6.45 -10.86 -13.62
N HIS A 106 7.58 -10.19 -13.43
CA HIS A 106 8.87 -10.70 -13.88
C HIS A 106 9.22 -12.03 -13.22
N ALA A 107 9.04 -12.18 -11.90
CA ALA A 107 9.31 -13.43 -11.20
C ALA A 107 8.46 -14.60 -11.74
N PHE A 108 7.17 -14.38 -11.99
CA PHE A 108 6.29 -15.39 -12.58
C PHE A 108 6.65 -15.70 -14.05
N ALA A 109 7.11 -14.71 -14.82
CA ALA A 109 7.59 -14.93 -16.17
C ALA A 109 8.91 -15.73 -16.21
N GLN A 110 9.78 -15.56 -15.21
CA GLN A 110 11.04 -16.31 -15.09
C GLN A 110 10.83 -17.74 -14.57
N ASP A 111 9.94 -17.94 -13.60
CA ASP A 111 9.58 -19.26 -13.06
C ASP A 111 8.05 -19.44 -13.06
N PRO A 112 7.46 -19.91 -14.18
CA PRO A 112 6.03 -20.20 -14.24
C PRO A 112 5.56 -21.27 -13.24
N SER A 113 6.46 -22.10 -12.69
CA SER A 113 6.08 -23.12 -11.70
C SER A 113 5.68 -22.53 -10.35
N ILE A 114 5.90 -21.23 -10.12
CA ILE A 114 5.35 -20.51 -8.96
C ILE A 114 3.81 -20.59 -8.97
N ASP A 115 3.16 -20.66 -10.14
CA ASP A 115 1.71 -20.83 -10.21
C ASP A 115 1.24 -22.18 -9.67
N ASP A 116 2.11 -23.20 -9.59
CA ASP A 116 1.78 -24.51 -9.04
C ASP A 116 1.85 -24.56 -7.51
N GLU A 117 2.46 -23.56 -6.85
CA GLU A 117 2.51 -23.46 -5.39
C GLU A 117 1.09 -23.45 -4.79
N ALA A 118 0.84 -24.34 -3.84
CA ALA A 118 -0.43 -24.45 -3.15
C ALA A 118 -0.41 -23.63 -1.85
N ILE A 119 -1.40 -22.75 -1.67
CA ILE A 119 -1.69 -22.11 -0.38
C ILE A 119 -2.81 -22.93 0.25
N GLU A 120 -2.42 -23.89 1.10
CA GLU A 120 -3.32 -24.86 1.74
C GLU A 120 -3.85 -24.30 3.07
N GLU A 121 -5.14 -24.50 3.32
CA GLU A 121 -5.82 -24.17 4.59
C GLU A 121 -5.45 -22.80 5.20
N PRO A 122 -5.48 -21.69 4.45
CA PRO A 122 -5.09 -20.38 4.98
C PRO A 122 -6.03 -19.89 6.07
N VAL A 123 -5.47 -19.41 7.17
CA VAL A 123 -6.21 -18.73 8.24
C VAL A 123 -6.34 -17.25 7.92
N PHE A 124 -7.58 -16.76 7.84
CA PHE A 124 -7.87 -15.33 7.67
C PHE A 124 -8.28 -14.68 8.98
N ILE A 125 -7.60 -13.60 9.34
CA ILE A 125 -8.00 -12.72 10.44
C ILE A 125 -8.74 -11.54 9.83
N VAL A 126 -10.03 -11.38 10.17
CA VAL A 126 -10.86 -10.27 9.70
C VAL A 126 -11.46 -9.53 10.88
N GLY A 127 -11.49 -8.21 10.81
CA GLY A 127 -11.99 -7.36 11.88
C GLY A 127 -11.89 -5.89 11.52
N GLN A 128 -12.58 -5.04 12.29
CA GLN A 128 -12.39 -3.60 12.19
C GLN A 128 -11.07 -3.20 12.85
N GLY A 129 -10.55 -2.02 12.50
CA GLY A 129 -9.41 -1.46 13.21
C GLY A 129 -9.69 -1.41 14.71
N ARG A 130 -8.68 -1.73 15.53
CA ARG A 130 -8.73 -1.70 17.00
C ARG A 130 -9.51 -2.83 17.69
N THR A 131 -9.68 -3.99 17.04
CA THR A 131 -10.27 -5.19 17.68
C THR A 131 -9.24 -6.27 18.05
N GLY A 132 -7.96 -5.91 18.16
CA GLY A 132 -6.89 -6.84 18.56
C GLY A 132 -6.42 -7.81 17.47
N THR A 133 -6.76 -7.55 16.20
CA THR A 133 -6.35 -8.38 15.05
C THR A 133 -4.84 -8.49 14.90
N SER A 134 -4.10 -7.39 15.09
CA SER A 134 -2.63 -7.39 15.01
C SER A 134 -1.99 -8.26 16.09
N ILE A 135 -2.51 -8.21 17.34
CA ILE A 135 -2.01 -9.08 18.42
C ILE A 135 -2.28 -10.56 18.07
N LEU A 136 -3.50 -10.87 17.59
CA LEU A 136 -3.84 -12.23 17.18
C LEU A 136 -2.94 -12.72 16.04
N GLN A 137 -2.66 -11.88 15.05
CA GLN A 137 -1.77 -12.20 13.94
C GLN A 137 -0.36 -12.53 14.44
N LYS A 138 0.22 -11.68 15.29
CA LYS A 138 1.54 -11.91 15.88
C LYS A 138 1.57 -13.20 16.69
N LEU A 139 0.54 -13.46 17.52
CA LEU A 139 0.45 -14.69 18.32
C LEU A 139 0.39 -15.96 17.45
N LEU A 140 -0.42 -15.97 16.39
CA LEU A 140 -0.48 -17.11 15.47
C LEU A 140 0.82 -17.28 14.68
N GLY A 141 1.51 -16.18 14.36
CA GLY A 141 2.81 -16.19 13.68
C GLY A 141 3.98 -16.69 14.53
N LEU A 142 3.81 -16.88 15.85
CA LEU A 142 4.85 -17.49 16.71
C LEU A 142 4.97 -19.01 16.51
N ASP A 143 3.96 -19.65 15.93
CA ASP A 143 4.02 -21.08 15.62
C ASP A 143 4.86 -21.28 14.35
N PRO A 144 5.97 -22.06 14.38
CA PRO A 144 6.81 -22.30 13.20
C PRO A 144 6.10 -23.07 12.08
N ALA A 145 4.95 -23.71 12.35
CA ALA A 145 4.09 -24.30 11.34
C ALA A 145 3.23 -23.26 10.61
N ASN A 146 3.11 -22.04 11.15
CA ASN A 146 2.42 -20.93 10.53
C ASN A 146 3.41 -19.98 9.85
N ARG A 147 2.91 -19.26 8.85
CA ARG A 147 3.63 -18.15 8.23
C ARG A 147 2.70 -16.96 8.04
N THR A 148 3.21 -15.79 8.41
CA THR A 148 2.59 -14.50 8.12
C THR A 148 3.36 -13.80 7.01
N LEU A 149 2.68 -12.99 6.21
CA LEU A 149 3.37 -12.06 5.33
C LEU A 149 4.07 -11.00 6.18
N MET A 150 5.37 -10.85 5.99
CA MET A 150 6.13 -9.79 6.63
C MET A 150 6.06 -8.50 5.82
N THR A 151 6.23 -7.35 6.48
CA THR A 151 6.19 -6.02 5.87
C THR A 151 7.07 -5.91 4.64
N TRP A 152 8.34 -6.30 4.73
CA TRP A 152 9.27 -6.27 3.59
C TRP A 152 8.83 -7.18 2.44
N GLU A 153 8.12 -8.28 2.71
CA GLU A 153 7.61 -9.20 1.68
C GLU A 153 6.42 -8.59 0.95
N CYS A 154 5.59 -7.79 1.63
CA CYS A 154 4.50 -7.05 1.01
C CYS A 154 5.00 -5.87 0.19
N MET A 155 6.05 -5.17 0.67
CA MET A 155 6.56 -3.97 0.02
C MET A 155 7.53 -4.25 -1.13
N PHE A 156 8.38 -5.26 -0.96
CA PHE A 156 9.48 -5.63 -1.86
C PHE A 156 9.46 -7.15 -2.12
N PRO A 157 8.38 -7.68 -2.73
CA PRO A 157 8.09 -9.12 -2.80
C PRO A 157 9.12 -9.93 -3.60
N ALA A 158 9.74 -9.30 -4.60
CA ALA A 158 10.69 -9.88 -5.53
C ALA A 158 11.91 -8.95 -5.72
N GLY A 159 12.91 -9.43 -6.47
CA GLY A 159 14.19 -8.75 -6.70
C GLY A 159 15.37 -9.60 -6.21
N ASP A 160 16.58 -9.15 -6.48
CA ASP A 160 17.83 -9.83 -6.09
C ASP A 160 18.45 -9.27 -4.81
N ASP A 161 17.86 -8.20 -4.26
CA ASP A 161 18.38 -7.56 -3.05
C ASP A 161 18.36 -8.54 -1.86
N PRO A 162 19.41 -8.55 -1.01
CA PRO A 162 19.41 -9.31 0.23
C PRO A 162 18.20 -8.95 1.12
N VAL A 163 17.67 -9.92 1.85
CA VAL A 163 16.51 -9.73 2.74
C VAL A 163 16.72 -8.56 3.72
N ALA A 164 17.91 -8.47 4.33
CA ALA A 164 18.25 -7.37 5.25
C ALA A 164 18.16 -5.98 4.60
N ALA A 165 18.48 -5.86 3.30
CA ALA A 165 18.36 -4.59 2.58
C ALA A 165 16.88 -4.21 2.35
N ARG A 166 16.02 -5.20 2.09
CA ARG A 166 14.57 -4.98 1.94
C ARG A 166 13.90 -4.60 3.25
N ILE A 167 14.31 -5.23 4.36
CA ILE A 167 13.88 -4.85 5.72
C ILE A 167 14.27 -3.40 6.00
N ALA A 168 15.56 -3.05 5.82
CA ALA A 168 16.03 -1.69 6.06
C ALA A 168 15.32 -0.64 5.17
N ARG A 169 14.99 -1.01 3.92
CA ARG A 169 14.21 -0.15 3.02
C ARG A 169 12.77 0.05 3.51
N ALA A 170 12.15 -1.00 4.06
CA ALA A 170 10.82 -0.92 4.65
C ALA A 170 10.83 -0.07 5.94
N ASP A 171 11.82 -0.26 6.81
CA ASP A 171 12.02 0.57 8.01
C ASP A 171 12.16 2.06 7.65
N ALA A 172 13.00 2.37 6.66
CA ALA A 172 13.20 3.75 6.22
C ALA A 172 11.93 4.38 5.65
N HIS A 173 11.12 3.59 4.92
CA HIS A 173 9.86 4.05 4.38
C HIS A 173 8.86 4.41 5.49
N PHE A 174 8.71 3.54 6.50
CA PHE A 174 7.80 3.81 7.60
C PHE A 174 8.31 4.84 8.60
N ALA A 175 9.62 4.95 8.79
CA ALA A 175 10.22 6.04 9.55
C ALA A 175 9.90 7.41 8.92
N LEU A 176 9.82 7.49 7.58
CA LEU A 176 9.38 8.69 6.89
C LEU A 176 7.88 8.97 7.13
N TRP A 177 7.01 7.96 7.01
CA TRP A 177 5.57 8.10 7.26
C TRP A 177 5.29 8.60 8.68
N THR A 178 5.84 7.93 9.69
CA THR A 178 5.67 8.25 11.11
C THR A 178 6.37 9.57 11.47
N GLY A 179 7.49 9.89 10.81
CA GLY A 179 8.15 11.20 10.91
C GLY A 179 7.33 12.36 10.33
N VAL A 180 6.41 12.10 9.40
CA VAL A 180 5.47 13.09 8.84
C VAL A 180 4.17 13.18 9.63
N ALA A 181 3.65 12.02 10.07
CA ALA A 181 2.42 11.89 10.84
C ALA A 181 2.65 10.98 12.07
N PRO A 182 3.15 11.53 13.18
CA PRO A 182 3.50 10.74 14.38
C PRO A 182 2.34 9.95 14.99
N GLU A 183 1.09 10.35 14.73
CA GLU A 183 -0.09 9.62 15.18
C GLU A 183 -0.20 8.20 14.59
N LEU A 184 0.48 7.94 13.46
CA LEU A 184 0.51 6.62 12.83
C LEU A 184 1.16 5.56 13.71
N ASP A 185 2.11 5.92 14.59
CA ASP A 185 2.73 4.99 15.54
C ASP A 185 1.71 4.40 16.52
N ARG A 186 0.58 5.07 16.71
CA ARG A 186 -0.49 4.54 17.56
C ARG A 186 -1.29 3.46 16.85
N ILE A 187 -1.24 3.37 15.51
CA ILE A 187 -2.15 2.55 14.70
C ILE A 187 -1.63 1.13 14.53
N HIS A 188 -0.38 0.98 14.12
CA HIS A 188 0.24 -0.28 13.74
C HIS A 188 1.74 -0.24 14.07
N ASP A 189 2.34 -1.41 14.35
CA ASP A 189 3.79 -1.52 14.48
C ASP A 189 4.41 -1.56 13.08
N TRP A 190 5.16 -0.53 12.69
CA TRP A 190 5.60 -0.34 11.31
C TRP A 190 6.98 -0.93 10.96
N GLY A 191 7.45 -1.94 11.70
CA GLY A 191 8.75 -2.56 11.46
C GLY A 191 8.82 -3.29 10.12
N GLY A 192 9.96 -3.21 9.45
CA GLY A 192 10.22 -3.86 8.18
C GLY A 192 10.18 -5.39 8.24
N ASP A 193 10.44 -5.97 9.42
CA ASP A 193 10.36 -7.40 9.73
C ASP A 193 9.15 -7.78 10.60
N GLU A 194 8.18 -6.90 10.74
CA GLU A 194 6.92 -7.18 11.44
C GLU A 194 5.88 -7.84 10.51
N PRO A 195 4.94 -8.65 11.04
CA PRO A 195 3.78 -9.10 10.29
C PRO A 195 2.94 -7.93 9.77
N MET A 196 2.46 -8.05 8.53
CA MET A 196 1.73 -7.00 7.83
C MET A 196 0.39 -7.51 7.30
N GLU A 197 -0.58 -6.61 7.20
CA GLU A 197 -1.90 -6.91 6.64
C GLU A 197 -1.80 -7.11 5.11
N THR A 198 -2.62 -8.01 4.56
CA THR A 198 -2.60 -8.35 3.12
C THR A 198 -2.87 -7.14 2.22
N ILE A 199 -3.53 -6.11 2.75
CA ILE A 199 -3.89 -4.88 2.02
C ILE A 199 -2.69 -4.24 1.33
N LEU A 200 -1.48 -4.36 1.90
CA LEU A 200 -0.26 -3.80 1.31
C LEU A 200 0.16 -4.56 0.05
N ALA A 201 0.07 -5.89 0.07
CA ALA A 201 0.32 -6.74 -1.09
C ALA A 201 -0.80 -6.61 -2.15
N GLU A 202 -2.06 -6.55 -1.72
CA GLU A 202 -3.22 -6.33 -2.58
C GLU A 202 -3.13 -5.00 -3.36
N SER A 203 -2.48 -3.99 -2.79
CA SER A 203 -2.39 -2.65 -3.39
C SER A 203 -1.58 -2.57 -4.68
N MET A 204 -0.71 -3.56 -4.93
CA MET A 204 -0.01 -3.70 -6.23
C MET A 204 -0.98 -3.99 -7.40
N SER A 205 -2.23 -4.36 -7.11
CA SER A 205 -3.27 -4.53 -8.14
C SER A 205 -4.08 -3.26 -8.41
N PHE A 206 -3.92 -2.21 -7.59
CA PHE A 206 -4.73 -0.99 -7.58
C PHE A 206 -6.24 -1.21 -7.42
N GLN A 207 -6.65 -2.38 -6.89
CA GLN A 207 -8.05 -2.77 -6.73
C GLN A 207 -8.43 -3.02 -5.24
N CYS A 208 -7.57 -2.58 -4.32
CA CYS A 208 -7.79 -2.63 -2.87
C CYS A 208 -7.70 -1.21 -2.28
N PRO A 209 -8.82 -0.66 -1.75
CA PRO A 209 -8.79 0.69 -1.21
C PRO A 209 -8.10 0.84 0.14
N ALA A 210 -7.96 -0.23 0.92
CA ALA A 210 -7.61 -0.11 2.34
C ALA A 210 -6.27 0.61 2.58
N TRP A 211 -5.21 0.25 1.83
CA TRP A 211 -3.95 0.96 1.88
C TRP A 211 -3.98 2.29 1.12
N LEU A 212 -4.59 2.29 -0.07
CA LEU A 212 -4.59 3.46 -0.95
C LEU A 212 -5.29 4.67 -0.31
N ASN A 213 -6.32 4.45 0.51
CA ASN A 213 -6.99 5.48 1.30
C ASN A 213 -6.10 6.11 2.39
N LEU A 214 -4.93 5.53 2.70
CA LEU A 214 -3.95 6.16 3.58
C LEU A 214 -3.15 7.26 2.86
N LEU A 215 -3.13 7.26 1.52
CA LEU A 215 -2.45 8.28 0.72
C LEU A 215 -3.27 9.55 0.53
N GLY A 216 -4.59 9.49 0.74
CA GLY A 216 -5.50 10.62 0.57
C GLY A 216 -6.96 10.20 0.65
N LEU A 217 -7.86 11.17 0.84
CA LEU A 217 -9.31 10.93 0.83
C LEU A 217 -9.80 10.82 -0.61
N THR A 218 -10.07 9.60 -1.06
CA THR A 218 -10.49 9.31 -2.46
C THR A 218 -11.87 8.65 -2.55
N PRO A 219 -12.97 9.36 -2.20
CA PRO A 219 -14.32 8.78 -2.21
C PRO A 219 -14.78 8.30 -3.59
N SER A 220 -14.39 8.93 -4.69
CA SER A 220 -14.76 8.51 -6.04
C SER A 220 -14.12 7.17 -6.42
N TYR A 221 -12.84 6.97 -6.08
CA TYR A 221 -12.17 5.68 -6.22
C TYR A 221 -12.83 4.61 -5.35
N ASN A 222 -13.19 4.92 -4.10
CA ASN A 222 -13.90 3.99 -3.23
C ASN A 222 -15.24 3.54 -3.81
N ALA A 223 -15.99 4.45 -4.44
CA ALA A 223 -17.26 4.14 -5.09
C ALA A 223 -17.09 3.33 -6.39
N PHE A 224 -15.94 3.47 -7.07
CA PHE A 224 -15.62 2.72 -8.28
C PHE A 224 -15.26 1.26 -8.00
N ILE A 225 -14.66 0.97 -6.85
CA ILE A 225 -14.26 -0.40 -6.48
C ILE A 225 -15.49 -1.29 -6.21
N THR A 226 -15.46 -2.48 -6.80
CA THR A 226 -16.55 -3.47 -6.75
C THR A 226 -16.06 -4.78 -6.15
N ASP A 227 -16.96 -5.72 -5.87
CA ASP A 227 -16.60 -7.07 -5.44
C ASP A 227 -15.70 -7.80 -6.46
N ALA A 228 -15.85 -7.51 -7.75
CA ALA A 228 -14.98 -8.09 -8.78
C ALA A 228 -13.54 -7.57 -8.63
N HIS A 229 -13.39 -6.26 -8.45
CA HIS A 229 -12.09 -5.63 -8.17
C HIS A 229 -11.46 -6.22 -6.89
N ARG A 230 -12.25 -6.39 -5.83
CA ARG A 230 -11.76 -7.00 -4.58
C ARG A 230 -11.30 -8.45 -4.76
N ARG A 231 -12.05 -9.27 -5.51
CA ARG A 231 -11.64 -10.64 -5.87
C ARG A 231 -10.30 -10.67 -6.60
N ASN A 232 -10.08 -9.76 -7.56
CA ASN A 232 -8.82 -9.66 -8.29
C ASN A 232 -7.66 -9.25 -7.37
N SER A 233 -7.87 -8.28 -6.48
CA SER A 233 -6.82 -7.86 -5.54
C SER A 233 -6.41 -8.96 -4.56
N LEU A 234 -7.36 -9.76 -4.07
CA LEU A 234 -7.07 -10.94 -3.24
C LEU A 234 -6.33 -12.03 -4.04
N ALA A 235 -6.72 -12.25 -5.31
CA ALA A 235 -5.99 -13.15 -6.19
C ALA A 235 -4.55 -12.67 -6.42
N TYR A 236 -4.33 -11.35 -6.52
CA TYR A 236 -2.99 -10.76 -6.63
C TYR A 236 -2.17 -10.98 -5.36
N ALA A 237 -2.74 -10.74 -4.18
CA ALA A 237 -2.07 -11.03 -2.91
C ALA A 237 -1.73 -12.53 -2.77
N LYS A 238 -2.61 -13.43 -3.25
CA LYS A 238 -2.30 -14.87 -3.32
C LYS A 238 -1.08 -15.16 -4.21
N ARG A 239 -0.92 -14.47 -5.35
CA ARG A 239 0.30 -14.61 -6.19
C ARG A 239 1.55 -14.18 -5.42
N VAL A 240 1.48 -13.08 -4.66
CA VAL A 240 2.58 -12.66 -3.77
C VAL A 240 2.88 -13.76 -2.75
N MET A 241 1.88 -14.32 -2.08
CA MET A 241 2.07 -15.42 -1.12
C MET A 241 2.76 -16.64 -1.76
N LYS A 242 2.34 -17.06 -2.96
CA LYS A 242 2.97 -18.18 -3.69
C LYS A 242 4.45 -17.91 -3.99
N LEU A 243 4.76 -16.71 -4.49
CA LEU A 243 6.14 -16.27 -4.72
C LEU A 243 6.97 -16.31 -3.43
N ARG A 244 6.39 -15.87 -2.31
CA ARG A 244 7.07 -15.91 -1.01
C ARG A 244 7.25 -17.33 -0.48
N GLN A 245 6.29 -18.22 -0.70
CA GLN A 245 6.38 -19.64 -0.36
C GLN A 245 7.50 -20.33 -1.11
N ARG A 246 7.60 -20.12 -2.43
CA ARG A 246 8.67 -20.66 -3.27
C ARG A 246 10.06 -20.32 -2.74
N ASN A 247 10.26 -19.06 -2.33
CA ASN A 247 11.56 -18.54 -1.89
C ASN A 247 11.91 -18.90 -0.44
N ALA A 248 10.94 -19.33 0.36
CA ALA A 248 11.14 -19.68 1.76
C ALA A 248 9.99 -20.59 2.24
N PRO A 249 10.00 -21.90 1.97
CA PRO A 249 8.91 -22.79 2.36
C PRO A 249 8.73 -22.84 3.90
N VAL A 250 7.51 -23.16 4.35
CA VAL A 250 7.20 -23.33 5.79
C VAL A 250 8.12 -24.37 6.41
N GLY A 251 8.71 -24.07 7.58
CA GLY A 251 9.64 -24.95 8.29
C GLY A 251 11.11 -24.89 7.86
N ALA A 252 11.51 -23.92 7.03
CA ALA A 252 12.90 -23.72 6.61
C ALA A 252 13.78 -22.89 7.60
N GLY A 253 13.36 -22.74 8.85
CA GLY A 253 14.04 -21.97 9.90
C GLY A 253 14.37 -22.80 11.13
#